data_AF-A0A353GJD4-F1
#
_entry.id   AF-A0A353GJD4-F1
#
_cell.length_a   1.000
_cell.length_b   1.000
_cell.length_c   1.000
_cell.angle_alpha   90.00
_cell.angle_beta   90.00
_cell.angle_gamma   90.00
#
_symmetry.space_group_name_H-M   'P 1'
#
loop_
_entity.id
_entity.type
_entity.pdbx_description
1 polymer ?
#
loop_
_entity_poly.entity_id
_entity_poly.type
_entity_poly.pdbx_seq_one_letter_code
_entity_poly.pdbx_strand_id
1 'polypeptide(L)'
;MQWFARLAGKLFRRDSLFKQTPCLAPWYFSPSNPHLVRNDADMRWNYVEKVHDAHVGVMALLDQNDVCYGFAGIYTCIFAHPQSEKFLVWNYKYCHGDSPGMLLSLYETSALRPIENPENAAFALQVNKETSHCFNAVPADFFVLTLDPSLTEQEIVFPEPFKCFPDFCIVTNIPGLYPHDNSQTKDTAIILLSPETDKLYLYPQDWFNQSEAIDFGYQWITRAVKNPQTGLIHAQGIRLRDFVLDKTGRQRK
;
A
#
# COMPACT_ATOMS: atom_id res chain seq x y z
N MET A 1 24.07 2.01 35.37
CA MET A 1 23.06 1.94 34.29
C MET A 1 23.49 2.84 33.13
N GLN A 2 24.42 2.39 32.30
CA GLN A 2 24.84 3.08 31.07
C GLN A 2 24.94 2.04 29.96
N TRP A 3 23.84 1.82 29.22
CA TRP A 3 23.79 0.85 28.13
C TRP A 3 22.95 1.33 26.91
N PHE A 4 22.70 2.64 26.76
CA PHE A 4 21.78 3.13 25.71
C PHE A 4 22.37 4.00 24.59
N ALA A 5 23.69 4.18 24.49
CA ALA A 5 24.27 5.07 23.48
C ALA A 5 25.34 4.39 22.62
N ARG A 6 24.98 3.36 21.85
CA ARG A 6 25.91 2.79 20.85
C ARG A 6 25.28 2.10 19.63
N LEU A 7 24.17 2.65 19.11
CA LEU A 7 23.58 2.21 17.84
C LEU A 7 23.21 3.35 16.87
N ALA A 8 23.71 4.57 17.10
CA ALA A 8 23.64 5.65 16.12
C ALA A 8 24.84 5.55 15.17
N GLY A 9 24.66 4.95 14.00
CA GLY A 9 25.73 4.92 13.00
C GLY A 9 25.68 3.82 11.93
N LYS A 10 24.54 3.17 11.68
CA LYS A 10 24.37 2.45 10.41
C LYS A 10 23.76 3.41 9.41
N LEU A 11 24.49 3.72 8.33
CA LEU A 11 23.89 4.25 7.11
C LEU A 11 22.70 3.35 6.76
N PHE A 12 21.49 3.85 6.95
CA PHE A 12 20.29 3.19 6.43
C PHE A 12 20.45 3.20 4.91
N ARG A 13 20.74 2.04 4.31
CA ARG A 13 20.63 1.91 2.86
C ARG A 13 19.18 2.20 2.51
N ARG A 14 18.95 2.99 1.45
CA ARG A 14 17.60 3.38 1.01
C ARG A 14 16.67 2.15 0.86
N ASP A 15 17.24 1.02 0.46
CA ASP A 15 16.56 -0.28 0.34
C ASP A 15 15.99 -0.84 1.66
N SER A 16 16.55 -0.50 2.83
CA SER A 16 16.00 -0.95 4.11
C SER A 16 14.79 -0.14 4.55
N LEU A 17 14.61 1.08 4.03
CA LEU A 17 13.51 1.96 4.39
C LEU A 17 12.17 1.47 3.81
N PHE A 18 12.19 0.89 2.62
CA PHE A 18 10.99 0.39 1.93
C PHE A 18 10.59 -1.05 2.30
N LYS A 19 11.31 -1.70 3.23
CA LYS A 19 10.98 -3.07 3.64
C LYS A 19 9.67 -3.17 4.44
N GLN A 20 9.30 -2.10 5.13
CA GLN A 20 8.14 -2.05 6.01
C GLN A 20 7.11 -1.04 5.51
N THR A 21 6.93 -0.98 4.18
CA THR A 21 6.00 -0.04 3.56
C THR A 21 4.86 -0.79 2.89
N PRO A 22 3.69 -0.17 2.76
CA PRO A 22 2.65 -0.66 1.87
C PRO A 22 3.18 -0.99 0.47
N CYS A 23 2.73 -2.12 -0.07
CA CYS A 23 3.19 -2.64 -1.35
C CYS A 23 2.03 -2.75 -2.33
N LEU A 24 2.04 -1.95 -3.40
CA LEU A 24 1.09 -2.02 -4.50
C LEU A 24 1.37 -3.22 -5.42
N ALA A 25 0.42 -4.14 -5.52
CA ALA A 25 0.45 -5.27 -6.43
C ALA A 25 0.07 -4.84 -7.86
N PRO A 26 0.61 -5.53 -8.88
CA PRO A 26 1.55 -6.65 -8.79
C PRO A 26 3.01 -6.19 -8.62
N TRP A 27 3.81 -6.95 -7.86
CA TRP A 27 5.17 -6.52 -7.48
C TRP A 27 6.27 -6.90 -8.48
N TYR A 28 5.94 -7.34 -9.71
CA TYR A 28 6.98 -7.69 -10.69
C TYR A 28 7.80 -6.48 -11.19
N PHE A 29 7.36 -5.24 -10.92
CA PHE A 29 8.15 -4.02 -11.16
C PHE A 29 8.96 -3.55 -9.94
N SER A 30 8.82 -4.19 -8.78
CA SER A 30 9.46 -3.77 -7.53
C SER A 30 10.38 -4.87 -6.99
N PRO A 31 11.56 -4.53 -6.46
CA PRO A 31 12.46 -5.52 -5.87
C PRO A 31 11.95 -6.09 -4.53
N SER A 32 10.84 -5.59 -3.98
CA SER A 32 10.27 -6.08 -2.72
C SER A 32 8.76 -6.28 -2.78
N ASN A 33 8.28 -7.30 -2.08
CA ASN A 33 6.88 -7.64 -1.84
C ASN A 33 6.60 -7.59 -0.31
N PRO A 34 5.32 -7.58 0.12
CA PRO A 34 5.00 -7.59 1.55
C PRO A 34 5.45 -8.91 2.17
N HIS A 35 6.15 -8.82 3.30
CA HIS A 35 6.59 -9.99 4.07
C HIS A 35 5.49 -10.37 5.06
N LEU A 36 4.87 -11.53 4.85
CA LEU A 36 3.85 -12.09 5.75
C LEU A 36 4.41 -13.36 6.40
N VAL A 37 4.07 -13.56 7.67
CA VAL A 37 4.50 -14.71 8.47
C VAL A 37 3.24 -15.38 9.00
N ARG A 38 3.21 -16.72 9.02
CA ARG A 38 2.14 -17.53 9.60
C ARG A 38 2.73 -18.66 10.44
N ASN A 39 2.33 -18.76 11.70
CA ASN A 39 2.84 -19.75 12.64
C ASN A 39 4.39 -19.78 12.65
N ASP A 40 5.01 -18.60 12.74
CA ASP A 40 6.46 -18.39 12.67
C ASP A 40 7.15 -18.82 11.36
N ALA A 41 6.40 -19.16 10.31
CA ALA A 41 6.91 -19.49 8.99
C ALA A 41 6.63 -18.39 7.96
N ASP A 42 7.61 -18.10 7.11
CA ASP A 42 7.46 -17.12 6.04
C ASP A 42 6.46 -17.61 4.99
N MET A 43 5.53 -16.74 4.61
CA MET A 43 4.70 -16.92 3.42
C MET A 43 5.37 -16.27 2.21
N ARG A 44 5.11 -16.82 1.02
CA ARG A 44 5.73 -16.39 -0.24
C ARG A 44 4.69 -15.90 -1.24
N TRP A 45 5.08 -14.90 -2.02
CA TRP A 45 4.26 -14.39 -3.11
C TRP A 45 4.78 -14.89 -4.45
N ASN A 46 3.91 -15.56 -5.22
CA ASN A 46 4.22 -16.01 -6.57
C ASN A 46 3.37 -15.29 -7.61
N TYR A 47 3.99 -14.89 -8.72
CA TYR A 47 3.24 -14.36 -9.85
C TYR A 47 2.58 -15.50 -10.64
N VAL A 48 1.26 -15.41 -10.81
CA VAL A 48 0.47 -16.31 -11.65
C VAL A 48 0.17 -15.55 -12.94
N GLU A 49 0.91 -15.87 -13.99
CA GLU A 49 0.75 -15.22 -15.29
C GLU A 49 -0.53 -15.70 -15.99
N LYS A 50 -0.76 -17.02 -15.99
CA LYS A 50 -1.86 -17.66 -16.71
C LYS A 50 -2.55 -18.72 -15.87
N VAL A 51 -3.85 -18.88 -16.11
CA VAL A 51 -4.64 -20.03 -15.69
C VAL A 51 -5.24 -20.60 -16.96
N HIS A 52 -4.89 -21.86 -17.27
CA HIS A 52 -5.09 -22.43 -18.61
C HIS A 52 -4.50 -21.50 -19.68
N ASP A 53 -5.28 -21.10 -20.69
CA ASP A 53 -4.85 -20.19 -21.76
C ASP A 53 -5.15 -18.70 -21.48
N ALA A 54 -5.79 -18.38 -20.35
CA ALA A 54 -6.17 -17.02 -19.99
C ALA A 54 -5.08 -16.33 -19.16
N HIS A 55 -4.69 -15.12 -19.58
CA HIS A 55 -3.80 -14.28 -18.79
C HIS A 55 -4.55 -13.70 -17.59
N VAL A 56 -4.11 -14.04 -16.37
CA VAL A 56 -4.71 -13.56 -15.12
C VAL A 56 -3.89 -12.46 -14.45
N GLY A 57 -2.55 -12.60 -14.45
CA GLY A 57 -1.63 -11.58 -13.96
C GLY A 57 -1.80 -11.20 -12.49
N VAL A 58 -1.95 -12.18 -11.59
CA VAL A 58 -2.19 -11.98 -10.14
C VAL A 58 -1.01 -12.47 -9.29
N MET A 59 -0.94 -12.03 -8.02
CA MET A 59 0.02 -12.54 -7.04
C MET A 59 -0.67 -13.53 -6.10
N ALA A 60 -0.21 -14.77 -6.04
CA ALA A 60 -0.68 -15.80 -5.12
C ALA A 60 0.13 -15.79 -3.81
N LEU A 61 -0.54 -15.83 -2.66
CA LEU A 61 0.06 -16.00 -1.34
C LEU A 61 0.09 -17.49 -0.99
N LEU A 62 1.30 -18.04 -0.87
CA LEU A 62 1.54 -19.46 -0.62
C LEU A 62 2.31 -19.65 0.70
N ASP A 63 2.17 -20.81 1.33
CA ASP A 63 3.09 -21.25 2.38
C ASP A 63 4.30 -22.01 1.80
N GLN A 64 5.11 -22.59 2.69
CA GLN A 64 6.24 -23.45 2.34
C GLN A 64 5.87 -24.78 1.65
N ASN A 65 4.60 -25.18 1.68
CA ASN A 65 4.07 -26.40 1.07
C ASN A 65 3.25 -26.12 -0.20
N ASP A 66 3.35 -24.90 -0.74
CA ASP A 66 2.64 -24.44 -1.94
C ASP A 66 1.11 -24.39 -1.79
N VAL A 67 0.62 -24.36 -0.55
CA VAL A 67 -0.80 -24.18 -0.25
C VAL A 67 -1.17 -22.72 -0.45
N CYS A 68 -2.17 -22.45 -1.30
CA CYS A 68 -2.62 -21.09 -1.59
C CYS A 68 -3.64 -20.61 -0.55
N TYR A 69 -3.42 -19.38 -0.04
CA TYR A 69 -4.27 -18.74 0.97
C TYR A 69 -4.94 -17.46 0.48
N GLY A 70 -4.46 -16.91 -0.64
CA GLY A 70 -5.00 -15.68 -1.17
C GLY A 70 -4.40 -15.26 -2.50
N PHE A 71 -5.05 -14.28 -3.12
CA PHE A 71 -4.63 -13.62 -4.34
C PHE A 71 -4.72 -12.11 -4.18
N ALA A 72 -3.73 -11.41 -4.70
CA ALA A 72 -3.72 -9.96 -4.86
C ALA A 72 -3.61 -9.62 -6.36
N GLY A 73 -4.61 -8.95 -6.87
CA GLY A 73 -4.68 -8.46 -8.24
C GLY A 73 -4.04 -7.08 -8.38
N ILE A 74 -4.20 -6.50 -9.58
CA ILE A 74 -3.70 -5.15 -9.85
C ILE A 74 -4.39 -4.13 -8.93
N TYR A 75 -3.62 -3.15 -8.46
CA TYR A 75 -4.08 -2.08 -7.56
C TYR A 75 -4.36 -2.51 -6.11
N THR A 76 -4.17 -3.77 -5.74
CA THR A 76 -4.22 -4.15 -4.32
C THR A 76 -2.97 -3.65 -3.60
N CYS A 77 -3.17 -2.92 -2.52
CA CYS A 77 -2.12 -2.57 -1.58
C CYS A 77 -2.17 -3.52 -0.39
N ILE A 78 -1.01 -4.00 0.03
CA ILE A 78 -0.87 -4.82 1.25
C ILE A 78 0.18 -4.17 2.15
N PHE A 79 -0.14 -4.06 3.44
CA PHE A 79 0.80 -3.62 4.45
C PHE A 79 0.88 -4.65 5.58
N ALA A 80 2.01 -5.33 5.66
CA ALA A 80 2.29 -6.28 6.73
C ALA A 80 2.68 -5.55 8.02
N HIS A 81 2.13 -5.97 9.15
CA HIS A 81 2.58 -5.51 10.44
C HIS A 81 4.02 -6.02 10.70
N PRO A 82 4.96 -5.18 11.16
CA PRO A 82 6.38 -5.55 11.22
C PRO A 82 6.72 -6.61 12.29
N GLN A 83 5.82 -6.84 13.24
CA GLN A 83 6.05 -7.69 14.42
C GLN A 83 4.89 -8.64 14.75
N SER A 84 3.93 -8.80 13.83
CA SER A 84 2.77 -9.66 14.08
C SER A 84 2.24 -10.28 12.80
N GLU A 85 1.32 -11.22 12.96
CA GLU A 85 0.60 -11.92 11.89
C GLU A 85 -0.50 -11.07 11.23
N LYS A 86 -0.57 -9.77 11.54
CA LYS A 86 -1.58 -8.86 11.02
C LYS A 86 -1.14 -8.22 9.72
N PHE A 87 -2.10 -7.97 8.82
CA PHE A 87 -1.85 -7.17 7.62
C PHE A 87 -3.10 -6.41 7.19
N LEU A 88 -2.87 -5.24 6.60
CA LEU A 88 -3.91 -4.40 6.00
C LEU A 88 -3.97 -4.64 4.51
N VAL A 89 -5.17 -4.59 3.96
CA VAL A 89 -5.45 -4.67 2.52
C VAL A 89 -6.39 -3.55 2.13
N TRP A 90 -6.09 -2.89 1.02
CA TRP A 90 -6.99 -1.93 0.38
C TRP A 90 -6.76 -1.90 -1.12
N ASN A 91 -7.63 -1.20 -1.84
CA ASN A 91 -7.47 -0.97 -3.27
C ASN A 91 -7.03 0.47 -3.52
N TYR A 92 -6.00 0.66 -4.34
CA TYR A 92 -5.56 1.97 -4.82
C TYR A 92 -6.66 2.75 -5.57
N LYS A 93 -7.63 2.06 -6.19
CA LYS A 93 -8.69 2.67 -7.02
C LYS A 93 -9.99 3.02 -6.29
N TYR A 94 -10.18 2.65 -5.01
CA TYR A 94 -11.43 2.95 -4.32
C TYR A 94 -11.46 4.41 -3.82
N CYS A 95 -11.77 5.30 -4.76
CA CYS A 95 -12.37 6.62 -4.60
C CYS A 95 -13.20 6.90 -5.87
N HIS A 96 -14.23 6.10 -6.14
CA HIS A 96 -15.16 6.32 -7.25
C HIS A 96 -16.59 6.39 -6.72
N GLY A 97 -17.27 7.52 -6.97
CA GLY A 97 -18.65 7.80 -6.55
C GLY A 97 -18.75 8.90 -5.50
N ASP A 98 -19.97 9.11 -4.98
CA ASP A 98 -20.33 10.21 -4.07
C ASP A 98 -19.88 9.99 -2.60
N SER A 99 -19.09 8.95 -2.33
CA SER A 99 -18.58 8.66 -0.99
C SER A 99 -17.05 8.52 -1.02
N PRO A 100 -16.29 9.53 -0.56
CA PRO A 100 -14.83 9.56 -0.63
C PRO A 100 -14.24 8.79 0.56
N GLY A 101 -14.33 7.46 0.51
CA GLY A 101 -13.82 6.59 1.57
C GLY A 101 -12.88 5.52 1.03
N MET A 102 -11.68 5.41 1.61
CA MET A 102 -10.80 4.26 1.40
C MET A 102 -11.13 3.18 2.42
N LEU A 103 -11.53 1.99 1.97
CA LEU A 103 -11.74 0.84 2.86
C LEU A 103 -10.43 0.11 3.12
N LEU A 104 -9.99 0.11 4.37
CA LEU A 104 -8.90 -0.71 4.86
C LEU A 104 -9.49 -1.94 5.55
N SER A 105 -9.13 -3.12 5.06
CA SER A 105 -9.51 -4.41 5.66
C SER A 105 -8.33 -4.96 6.46
N LEU A 106 -8.57 -5.32 7.71
CA LEU A 106 -7.59 -5.96 8.58
C LEU A 106 -7.73 -7.48 8.51
N TYR A 107 -6.63 -8.17 8.27
CA TYR A 107 -6.56 -9.63 8.26
C TYR A 107 -5.49 -10.13 9.23
N GLU A 108 -5.63 -11.40 9.63
CA GLU A 108 -4.61 -12.16 10.33
C GLU A 108 -4.24 -13.40 9.52
N THR A 109 -2.95 -13.66 9.33
CA THR A 109 -2.46 -14.83 8.59
C THR A 109 -2.87 -16.15 9.23
N SER A 110 -2.96 -16.18 10.57
CA SER A 110 -3.45 -17.32 11.35
C SER A 110 -4.88 -17.73 10.97
N ALA A 111 -5.73 -16.76 10.62
CA ALA A 111 -7.13 -16.95 10.25
C ALA A 111 -7.34 -17.39 8.78
N LEU A 112 -6.29 -17.32 7.94
CA LEU A 112 -6.36 -17.70 6.54
C LEU A 112 -6.60 -19.20 6.37
N ARG A 113 -7.58 -19.56 5.54
CA ARG A 113 -7.85 -20.94 5.15
C ARG A 113 -7.30 -21.22 3.74
N PRO A 114 -6.93 -22.46 3.41
CA PRO A 114 -6.55 -22.80 2.05
C PRO A 114 -7.66 -22.49 1.05
N ILE A 115 -7.31 -21.99 -0.13
CA ILE A 115 -8.23 -21.87 -1.26
C ILE A 115 -8.33 -23.24 -1.92
N GLU A 116 -9.53 -23.85 -1.89
CA GLU A 116 -9.77 -25.19 -2.43
C GLU A 116 -9.57 -25.29 -3.95
N ASN A 117 -9.90 -24.22 -4.68
CA ASN A 117 -9.71 -24.14 -6.13
C ASN A 117 -8.97 -22.84 -6.52
N PRO A 118 -7.63 -22.83 -6.44
CA PRO A 118 -6.82 -21.64 -6.70
C PRO A 118 -6.96 -21.12 -8.14
N GLU A 119 -7.12 -22.02 -9.12
CA GLU A 119 -7.28 -21.65 -10.53
C GLU A 119 -8.55 -20.84 -10.77
N ASN A 120 -9.70 -21.33 -10.27
CA ASN A 120 -10.97 -20.62 -10.37
C ASN A 120 -10.94 -19.30 -9.60
N ALA A 121 -10.33 -19.26 -8.42
CA ALA A 121 -10.22 -18.02 -7.64
C ALA A 121 -9.37 -16.96 -8.35
N ALA A 122 -8.23 -17.35 -8.94
CA ALA A 122 -7.37 -16.46 -9.72
C ALA A 122 -8.09 -15.94 -10.98
N PHE A 123 -8.80 -16.82 -11.69
CA PHE A 123 -9.58 -16.44 -12.87
C PHE A 123 -10.73 -15.50 -12.52
N ALA A 124 -11.47 -15.80 -11.44
CA ALA A 124 -12.56 -14.95 -10.96
C ALA A 124 -12.08 -13.53 -10.62
N LEU A 125 -10.88 -13.40 -10.04
CA LEU A 125 -10.29 -12.10 -9.73
C LEU A 125 -9.94 -11.28 -10.97
N GLN A 126 -9.57 -11.93 -12.07
CA GLN A 126 -9.27 -11.24 -13.33
C GLN A 126 -10.56 -10.78 -14.05
N VAL A 127 -11.61 -11.60 -14.03
CA VAL A 127 -12.88 -11.28 -14.69
C VAL A 127 -13.69 -10.26 -13.87
N ASN A 128 -13.67 -10.39 -12.54
CA ASN A 128 -14.37 -9.49 -11.64
C ASN A 128 -13.53 -8.25 -11.33
N LYS A 129 -13.77 -7.18 -12.09
CA LYS A 129 -13.06 -5.90 -11.93
C LYS A 129 -13.40 -5.14 -10.65
N GLU A 130 -14.42 -5.56 -9.89
CA GLU A 130 -14.81 -4.95 -8.62
C GLU A 130 -13.96 -5.47 -7.46
N THR A 131 -13.50 -6.71 -7.52
CA THR A 131 -12.64 -7.30 -6.49
C THR A 131 -11.17 -7.22 -6.90
N SER A 132 -10.34 -6.56 -6.10
CA SER A 132 -8.89 -6.53 -6.36
C SER A 132 -8.13 -7.64 -5.67
N HIS A 133 -8.68 -8.27 -4.63
CA HIS A 133 -8.04 -9.34 -3.89
C HIS A 133 -9.05 -10.42 -3.48
N CYS A 134 -8.53 -11.59 -3.11
CA CYS A 134 -9.30 -12.70 -2.57
C CYS A 134 -8.46 -13.37 -1.47
N PHE A 135 -8.91 -13.33 -0.22
CA PHE A 135 -8.32 -14.11 0.87
C PHE A 135 -9.42 -15.00 1.43
N ASN A 136 -9.14 -16.29 1.65
CA ASN A 136 -10.12 -17.19 2.25
C ASN A 136 -10.14 -17.04 3.78
N ALA A 137 -10.58 -15.87 4.23
CA ALA A 137 -10.82 -15.51 5.62
C ALA A 137 -11.84 -14.36 5.70
N VAL A 138 -12.55 -14.30 6.82
CA VAL A 138 -13.30 -13.09 7.19
C VAL A 138 -12.28 -12.08 7.75
N PRO A 139 -12.28 -10.82 7.29
CA PRO A 139 -11.45 -9.78 7.89
C PRO A 139 -11.73 -9.65 9.38
N ALA A 140 -10.67 -9.45 10.17
CA ALA A 140 -10.80 -9.25 11.61
C ALA A 140 -11.50 -7.94 11.94
N ASP A 141 -11.32 -6.91 11.11
CA ASP A 141 -12.01 -5.62 11.22
C ASP A 141 -11.93 -4.84 9.89
N PHE A 142 -12.68 -3.74 9.80
CA PHE A 142 -12.71 -2.82 8.68
C PHE A 142 -12.64 -1.37 9.16
N PHE A 143 -11.96 -0.54 8.39
CA PHE A 143 -11.91 0.89 8.63
C PHE A 143 -12.14 1.67 7.34
N VAL A 144 -13.19 2.50 7.32
CA VAL A 144 -13.45 3.41 6.19
C VAL A 144 -12.79 4.74 6.52
N LEU A 145 -11.71 5.02 5.80
CA LEU A 145 -10.99 6.28 5.89
C LEU A 145 -11.63 7.32 4.98
N THR A 146 -12.36 8.26 5.56
CA THR A 146 -12.90 9.41 4.84
C THR A 146 -11.85 10.52 4.76
N LEU A 147 -11.71 11.12 3.58
CA LEU A 147 -10.69 12.14 3.31
C LEU A 147 -11.34 13.46 2.93
N ASP A 148 -10.99 14.53 3.64
CA ASP A 148 -11.26 15.89 3.20
C ASP A 148 -10.07 16.43 2.38
N PRO A 149 -10.20 16.64 1.04
CA PRO A 149 -9.11 17.14 0.21
C PRO A 149 -8.70 18.58 0.54
N SER A 150 -9.52 19.34 1.27
CA SER A 150 -9.20 20.72 1.67
C SER A 150 -8.31 20.81 2.91
N LEU A 151 -8.16 19.71 3.66
CA LEU A 151 -7.44 19.66 4.92
C LEU A 151 -6.12 18.88 4.78
N THR A 152 -5.00 19.55 5.07
CA THR A 152 -3.67 18.94 5.07
C THR A 152 -3.39 18.11 6.32
N GLU A 153 -4.12 18.35 7.42
CA GLU A 153 -4.07 17.58 8.67
C GLU A 153 -5.51 17.32 9.12
N GLN A 154 -5.80 16.08 9.51
CA GLN A 154 -7.13 15.63 9.94
C GLN A 154 -6.98 14.77 11.20
N GLU A 155 -7.86 14.99 12.18
CA GLU A 155 -8.04 14.08 13.31
C GLU A 155 -8.99 12.95 12.89
N ILE A 156 -8.57 11.72 13.16
CA ILE A 156 -9.28 10.52 12.72
C ILE A 156 -9.25 9.51 13.85
N VAL A 157 -10.42 9.05 14.28
CA VAL A 157 -10.51 8.01 15.29
C VAL A 157 -10.25 6.65 14.64
N PHE A 158 -9.04 6.12 14.82
CA PHE A 158 -8.73 4.77 14.33
C PHE A 158 -9.39 3.73 15.25
N PRO A 159 -9.99 2.66 14.69
CA PRO A 159 -10.44 1.55 15.51
C PRO A 159 -9.25 0.89 16.23
N GLU A 160 -9.46 0.44 17.46
CA GLU A 160 -8.41 -0.13 18.31
C GLU A 160 -7.55 -1.20 17.62
N PRO A 161 -8.10 -2.13 16.80
CA PRO A 161 -7.28 -3.11 16.09
C PRO A 161 -6.24 -2.52 15.13
N PHE A 162 -6.47 -1.31 14.61
CA PHE A 162 -5.57 -0.62 13.67
C PHE A 162 -4.48 0.20 14.38
N LYS A 163 -4.68 0.56 15.65
CA LYS A 163 -3.72 1.36 16.43
C LYS A 163 -2.38 0.67 16.67
N CYS A 164 -2.31 -0.65 16.49
CA CYS A 164 -1.06 -1.40 16.58
C CYS A 164 -0.11 -1.15 15.40
N PHE A 165 -0.60 -0.66 14.26
CA PHE A 165 0.24 -0.40 13.11
C PHE A 165 1.11 0.85 13.32
N PRO A 166 2.39 0.82 12.93
CA PRO A 166 3.23 2.01 12.96
C PRO A 166 2.76 3.02 11.92
N ASP A 167 3.25 4.26 12.00
CA ASP A 167 3.07 5.27 10.97
C ASP A 167 3.39 4.73 9.57
N PHE A 168 2.47 4.93 8.62
CA PHE A 168 2.62 4.42 7.27
C PHE A 168 2.05 5.38 6.24
N CYS A 169 2.60 5.33 5.02
CA CYS A 169 2.13 6.17 3.92
C CYS A 169 1.28 5.38 2.93
N ILE A 170 0.14 5.94 2.55
CA ILE A 170 -0.68 5.46 1.44
C ILE A 170 -0.52 6.41 0.26
N VAL A 171 -0.26 5.86 -0.92
CA VAL A 171 -0.35 6.60 -2.18
C VAL A 171 -1.72 6.30 -2.77
N THR A 172 -2.49 7.34 -3.12
CA THR A 172 -3.84 7.18 -3.70
C THR A 172 -4.21 8.41 -4.53
N ASN A 173 -5.34 8.34 -5.22
CA ASN A 173 -5.99 9.51 -5.80
C ASN A 173 -7.14 9.98 -4.88
N ILE A 174 -7.27 11.29 -4.68
CA ILE A 174 -8.30 11.91 -3.82
C ILE A 174 -9.17 12.84 -4.67
N PRO A 175 -10.40 12.45 -5.05
CA PRO A 175 -11.25 13.26 -5.89
C PRO A 175 -11.41 14.70 -5.38
N GLY A 176 -11.24 15.68 -6.27
CA GLY A 176 -11.39 17.10 -5.93
C GLY A 176 -10.17 17.71 -5.25
N LEU A 177 -9.03 17.01 -5.22
CA LEU A 177 -7.77 17.53 -4.71
C LEU A 177 -7.25 18.73 -5.51
N TYR A 178 -7.44 18.70 -6.82
CA TYR A 178 -7.08 19.80 -7.72
C TYR A 178 -8.27 20.29 -8.54
N PRO A 179 -8.27 21.56 -8.98
CA PRO A 179 -9.20 22.01 -10.00
C PRO A 179 -8.93 21.26 -11.32
N HIS A 180 -9.97 20.61 -11.85
CA HIS A 180 -9.89 19.86 -13.11
C HIS A 180 -10.20 20.79 -14.28
N ASP A 181 -9.26 21.67 -14.59
CA ASP A 181 -9.39 22.60 -15.71
C ASP A 181 -9.10 21.90 -17.07
N ASN A 182 -8.49 20.70 -17.03
CA ASN A 182 -8.26 19.82 -18.17
C ASN A 182 -8.08 18.34 -17.72
N SER A 183 -8.09 17.41 -18.68
CA SER A 183 -8.03 15.96 -18.42
C SER A 183 -6.66 15.42 -17.98
N GLN A 184 -5.63 16.28 -17.88
CA GLN A 184 -4.26 15.85 -17.58
C GLN A 184 -3.94 15.90 -16.08
N THR A 185 -4.63 16.73 -15.30
CA THR A 185 -4.41 16.82 -13.85
C THR A 185 -4.74 15.51 -13.14
N LYS A 186 -3.84 15.04 -12.28
CA LYS A 186 -4.04 13.87 -11.41
C LYS A 186 -4.21 14.28 -9.96
N ASP A 187 -5.24 13.75 -9.34
CA ASP A 187 -5.56 13.90 -7.92
C ASP A 187 -4.66 13.07 -6.99
N THR A 188 -3.42 12.82 -7.40
CA THR A 188 -2.50 11.95 -6.66
C THR A 188 -2.01 12.63 -5.38
N ALA A 189 -2.14 11.92 -4.27
CA ALA A 189 -1.66 12.34 -2.96
C ALA A 189 -0.86 11.22 -2.28
N ILE A 190 0.02 11.64 -1.36
CA ILE A 190 0.58 10.76 -0.34
C ILE A 190 -0.08 11.12 0.98
N ILE A 191 -0.64 10.13 1.65
CA ILE A 191 -1.29 10.25 2.95
C ILE A 191 -0.36 9.60 3.97
N LEU A 192 0.01 10.31 5.03
CA LEU A 192 0.65 9.72 6.20
C LEU A 192 -0.43 9.45 7.25
N LEU A 193 -0.58 8.19 7.63
CA LEU A 193 -1.46 7.77 8.71
C LEU A 193 -0.63 7.52 9.96
N SER A 194 -1.11 8.04 11.09
CA SER A 194 -0.52 7.82 12.42
C SER A 194 -1.58 7.23 13.35
N PRO A 195 -1.80 5.90 13.31
CA PRO A 195 -2.87 5.25 14.06
C PRO A 195 -2.79 5.45 15.58
N GLU A 196 -1.58 5.44 16.15
CA GLU A 196 -1.38 5.62 17.60
C GLU A 196 -1.88 6.99 18.09
N THR A 197 -1.70 8.03 17.27
CA THR A 197 -2.03 9.41 17.64
C THR A 197 -3.34 9.90 17.06
N ASP A 198 -4.10 9.05 16.35
CA ASP A 198 -5.36 9.43 15.71
C ASP A 198 -5.22 10.59 14.71
N LYS A 199 -4.13 10.58 13.93
CA LYS A 199 -3.80 11.65 12.97
C LYS A 199 -3.62 11.15 11.54
N LEU A 200 -3.98 12.03 10.62
CA LEU A 200 -3.70 11.90 9.20
C LEU A 200 -3.11 13.20 8.66
N TYR A 201 -2.10 13.06 7.80
CA TYR A 201 -1.55 14.16 7.01
C TYR A 201 -1.69 13.88 5.51
N LEU A 202 -2.17 14.86 4.77
CA LEU A 202 -2.42 14.78 3.33
C LEU A 202 -1.40 15.67 2.59
N TYR A 203 -0.64 15.04 1.69
CA TYR A 203 0.38 15.70 0.88
C TYR A 203 0.03 15.61 -0.62
N PRO A 204 -0.56 16.66 -1.20
CA PRO A 204 -0.82 16.73 -2.64
C PRO A 204 0.50 16.68 -3.42
N GLN A 205 0.56 15.93 -4.53
CA GLN A 205 1.79 15.75 -5.31
C GLN A 205 1.90 16.75 -6.47
N ASP A 206 2.05 18.03 -6.15
CA ASP A 206 2.02 19.14 -7.12
C ASP A 206 3.06 18.98 -8.24
N TRP A 207 4.27 18.54 -7.91
CA TRP A 207 5.35 18.32 -8.89
C TRP A 207 4.93 17.36 -10.02
N PHE A 208 4.02 16.42 -9.71
CA PHE A 208 3.57 15.41 -10.65
C PHE A 208 2.67 16.01 -11.74
N ASN A 209 1.91 17.06 -11.39
CA ASN A 209 1.04 17.79 -12.32
C ASN A 209 1.75 18.95 -13.05
N GLN A 210 2.89 19.42 -12.54
CA GLN A 210 3.64 20.53 -13.13
C GLN A 210 4.66 20.10 -14.19
N SER A 211 4.98 18.81 -14.28
CA SER A 211 6.02 18.30 -15.17
C SER A 211 5.43 17.82 -16.50
N GLU A 212 5.71 18.55 -17.58
CA GLU A 212 5.34 18.17 -18.96
C GLU A 212 5.95 16.82 -19.41
N ALA A 213 7.02 16.36 -18.75
CA ALA A 213 7.68 15.10 -19.03
C ALA A 213 7.03 13.87 -18.38
N ILE A 214 5.98 14.04 -17.57
CA ILE A 214 5.30 12.92 -16.92
C ILE A 214 4.23 12.35 -17.83
N ASP A 215 4.39 11.08 -18.17
CA ASP A 215 3.37 10.29 -18.84
C ASP A 215 2.52 9.55 -17.80
N PHE A 216 1.36 10.11 -17.48
CA PHE A 216 0.43 9.52 -16.50
C PHE A 216 -0.13 8.15 -16.92
N GLY A 217 0.02 7.71 -18.17
CA GLY A 217 -0.31 6.36 -18.61
C GLY A 217 0.72 5.32 -18.20
N TYR A 218 1.98 5.74 -17.96
CA TYR A 218 3.10 4.83 -17.76
C TYR A 218 3.96 5.10 -16.52
N GLN A 219 3.81 6.25 -15.87
CA GLN A 219 4.65 6.67 -14.74
C GLN A 219 3.83 6.99 -13.50
N TRP A 220 3.87 6.15 -12.47
CA TRP A 220 3.03 6.29 -11.27
C TRP A 220 3.85 6.18 -10.00
N ILE A 221 3.47 6.93 -8.96
CA ILE A 221 4.00 6.74 -7.61
C ILE A 221 3.37 5.46 -7.03
N THR A 222 4.17 4.56 -6.48
CA THR A 222 3.68 3.26 -6.01
C THR A 222 3.86 3.05 -4.52
N ARG A 223 4.87 3.67 -3.91
CA ARG A 223 5.20 3.53 -2.49
C ARG A 223 5.77 4.83 -1.94
N ALA A 224 5.47 5.10 -0.69
CA ALA A 224 6.03 6.22 0.04
C ALA A 224 6.33 5.78 1.48
N VAL A 225 7.25 6.48 2.13
CA VAL A 225 7.63 6.25 3.52
C VAL A 225 8.25 7.49 4.11
N LYS A 226 7.85 7.83 5.33
CA LYS A 226 8.50 8.88 6.10
C LYS A 226 9.79 8.34 6.69
N ASN A 227 10.91 8.96 6.34
CA ASN A 227 12.21 8.59 6.89
C ASN A 227 12.31 9.10 8.34
N PRO A 228 12.48 8.22 9.34
CA PRO A 228 12.50 8.63 10.75
C PRO A 228 13.72 9.48 11.12
N GLN A 229 14.81 9.42 10.35
CA GLN A 229 16.02 10.20 10.62
C GLN A 229 15.92 11.63 10.10
N THR A 230 15.29 11.83 8.93
CA THR A 230 15.23 13.13 8.27
C THR A 230 13.86 13.81 8.38
N GLY A 231 12.82 13.04 8.73
CA GLY A 231 11.43 13.47 8.71
C GLY A 231 10.82 13.62 7.31
N LEU A 232 11.62 13.45 6.24
CA LEU A 232 11.18 13.63 4.86
C LEU A 232 10.55 12.37 4.29
N ILE A 233 9.65 12.53 3.33
CA ILE A 233 9.03 11.41 2.62
C ILE A 233 9.93 10.97 1.46
N HIS A 234 10.27 9.69 1.45
CA HIS A 234 10.94 9.01 0.36
C HIS A 234 9.88 8.23 -0.43
N ALA A 235 9.98 8.22 -1.76
CA ALA A 235 9.01 7.52 -2.60
C ALA A 235 9.65 6.82 -3.79
N GLN A 236 8.95 5.79 -4.25
CA GLN A 236 9.28 4.98 -5.43
C GLN A 236 8.09 4.98 -6.39
N GLY A 237 8.36 4.67 -7.65
CA GLY A 237 7.32 4.59 -8.67
C GLY A 237 7.71 3.74 -9.87
N ILE A 238 6.72 3.34 -10.64
CA ILE A 238 6.95 2.67 -11.93
C ILE A 238 7.45 3.71 -12.92
N ARG A 239 8.60 3.43 -13.56
CA ARG A 239 9.26 4.33 -14.53
C ARG A 239 9.51 5.74 -13.96
N LEU A 240 9.62 5.84 -12.64
CA LEU A 240 10.06 7.02 -11.91
C LEU A 240 11.34 6.64 -11.18
N ARG A 241 12.36 7.50 -11.19
CA ARG A 241 13.52 7.32 -10.30
C ARG A 241 13.08 7.56 -8.86
N ASP A 242 13.67 6.83 -7.92
CA ASP A 242 13.48 7.06 -6.49
C ASP A 242 13.72 8.53 -6.12
N PHE A 243 12.74 9.16 -5.48
CA PHE A 243 12.78 10.58 -5.15
C PHE A 243 12.56 10.81 -3.65
N VAL A 244 12.86 12.02 -3.21
CA VAL A 244 12.62 12.51 -1.86
C VAL A 244 11.83 13.80 -1.99
N LEU A 245 10.79 13.93 -1.20
CA LEU A 245 10.01 15.16 -1.14
C LEU A 245 10.72 16.19 -0.27
N ASP A 246 10.49 17.46 -0.58
CA ASP A 246 10.93 18.56 0.26
C ASP A 246 10.13 18.61 1.59
N LYS A 247 10.37 19.65 2.39
CA LYS A 247 9.71 19.81 3.69
C LYS A 247 8.19 20.03 3.59
N THR A 248 7.68 20.45 2.44
CA THR A 248 6.25 20.64 2.22
C THR A 248 5.56 19.30 1.97
N GLY A 249 6.30 18.28 1.54
CA GLY A 249 5.74 17.00 1.09
C GLY A 249 5.09 17.07 -0.30
N ARG A 250 5.09 18.23 -0.95
CA ARG A 250 4.37 18.48 -2.21
C ARG A 250 5.27 18.56 -3.44
N GLN A 251 6.55 18.81 -3.23
CA GLN A 251 7.54 18.99 -4.29
C GLN A 251 8.71 18.02 -4.12
N ARG A 252 9.39 17.70 -5.22
CA ARG A 252 10.65 16.94 -5.18
C ARG A 252 11.79 17.85 -4.72
N LYS A 253 12.69 17.30 -3.91
CA LYS A 253 13.95 17.94 -3.54
C LYS A 253 14.98 17.90 -4.66
#